data_AF-A0A3B9JLR9-F1
#
_entry.id   AF-A0A3B9JLR9-F1
#
_cell.length_a   1.000
_cell.length_b   1.000
_cell.length_c   1.000
_cell.angle_alpha   90.00
_cell.angle_beta   90.00
_cell.angle_gamma   90.00
#
_symmetry.space_group_name_H-M   'P 1'
#
loop_
_entity.id
_entity.type
_entity.pdbx_description
1 polymer ?
#
loop_
_entity_poly.entity_id
_entity_poly.type
_entity_poly.pdbx_seq_one_letter_code
_entity_poly.pdbx_strand_id
1 'polypeptide(L)'
;AEMMIMAGRVIALFAQDNDIVMPYAIQDEGEFPQETLDNKDNLTMSESFAATKCFKRSATSTKPLLHYGLGLDAYLRVTSPLRRYFDLLAHQQLSSFILGKPTLEKERVKEIIGITNAAMPDIGKTTRASNDHYKCLYLIQNPSWQGEGVVVDTRGDKALFMIPEVGMMTQIKFKTLPERDEKVLLKVSSVDLVERLVNFKPA
;
A
#
# COMPACT_ATOMS: atom_id res chain seq x y z
N ALA A 1 4.47 8.42 11.99
CA ALA A 1 5.24 7.82 10.88
C ALA A 1 6.43 8.71 10.49
N GLU A 2 6.26 10.04 10.50
CA GLU A 2 7.25 11.04 10.10
C GLU A 2 8.71 10.82 10.53
N MET A 3 8.99 10.43 11.79
CA MET A 3 10.37 10.17 12.22
C MET A 3 11.06 9.08 11.37
N MET A 4 10.32 8.07 10.91
CA MET A 4 10.86 7.00 10.08
C MET A 4 11.09 7.45 8.64
N ILE A 5 10.24 8.36 8.15
CA ILE A 5 10.40 8.99 6.83
C ILE A 5 11.65 9.89 6.85
N MET A 6 11.79 10.70 7.90
CA MET A 6 12.96 11.54 8.14
C MET A 6 14.25 10.71 8.20
N ALA A 7 14.26 9.61 8.96
CA ALA A 7 15.42 8.70 9.00
C ALA A 7 15.77 8.17 7.60
N GLY A 8 14.77 7.75 6.83
CA GLY A 8 14.96 7.29 5.45
C GLY A 8 15.50 8.37 4.51
N ARG A 9 15.06 9.62 4.67
CA ARG A 9 15.56 10.78 3.91
C ARG A 9 17.00 11.12 4.27
N VAL A 10 17.32 11.18 5.57
CA VAL A 10 18.67 11.50 6.05
C VAL A 10 19.68 10.47 5.56
N ILE A 11 19.34 9.17 5.66
CA ILE A 11 20.24 8.12 5.16
C ILE A 11 20.34 8.14 3.63
N ALA A 12 19.28 8.50 2.91
CA ALA A 12 19.34 8.68 1.46
C ALA A 12 20.33 9.79 1.07
N LEU A 13 20.27 10.95 1.71
CA LEU A 13 21.20 12.05 1.47
C LEU A 13 22.63 11.67 1.85
N PHE A 14 22.82 11.06 3.02
CA PHE A 14 24.14 10.57 3.44
C PHE A 14 24.75 9.59 2.44
N ALA A 15 23.96 8.66 1.90
CA ALA A 15 24.42 7.71 0.89
C ALA A 15 24.78 8.41 -0.43
N GLN A 16 24.06 9.46 -0.82
CA GLN A 16 24.40 10.26 -2.01
C GLN A 16 25.71 11.02 -1.83
N ASP A 17 25.90 11.70 -0.71
CA ASP A 17 27.10 12.50 -0.42
C ASP A 17 28.37 11.65 -0.34
N ASN A 18 28.23 10.34 -0.10
CA ASN A 18 29.32 9.39 0.09
C ASN A 18 29.37 8.30 -1.00
N ASP A 19 28.63 8.47 -2.11
CA ASP A 19 28.59 7.53 -3.24
C ASP A 19 28.28 6.07 -2.86
N ILE A 20 27.45 5.86 -1.82
CA ILE A 20 27.05 4.52 -1.38
C ILE A 20 25.89 4.02 -2.23
N VAL A 21 26.09 2.88 -2.90
CA VAL A 21 25.03 2.20 -3.66
C VAL A 21 23.96 1.68 -2.69
N MET A 22 22.70 2.09 -2.90
CA MET A 22 21.58 1.75 -2.00
C MET A 22 20.31 1.33 -2.76
N PRO A 23 19.39 0.58 -2.14
CA PRO A 23 18.08 0.24 -2.72
C PRO A 23 17.05 1.35 -2.47
N TYR A 24 17.14 2.45 -3.22
CA TYR A 24 16.23 3.60 -3.15
C TYR A 24 14.78 3.19 -3.43
N ALA A 25 13.86 3.64 -2.58
CA ALA A 25 12.43 3.54 -2.82
C ALA A 25 11.98 4.74 -3.65
N ILE A 26 11.46 4.48 -4.84
CA ILE A 26 11.10 5.50 -5.82
C ILE A 26 9.61 5.40 -6.16
N GLN A 27 9.06 6.50 -6.64
CA GLN A 27 7.70 6.56 -7.17
C GLN A 27 7.62 7.73 -8.13
N ASP A 28 7.32 7.41 -9.39
CA ASP A 28 7.15 8.41 -10.45
C ASP A 28 5.95 9.33 -10.14
N GLU A 29 5.94 10.48 -10.81
CA GLU A 29 4.86 11.45 -10.73
C GLU A 29 3.51 10.83 -11.11
N GLY A 30 2.52 11.04 -10.24
CA GLY A 30 1.14 10.64 -10.48
C GLY A 30 0.37 11.68 -11.29
N GLU A 31 -0.81 11.31 -11.76
CA GLU A 31 -1.68 12.19 -12.56
C GLU A 31 -2.98 12.44 -11.80
N PHE A 32 -3.11 13.63 -11.22
CA PHE A 32 -4.24 14.02 -10.39
C PHE A 32 -5.11 15.07 -11.10
N PRO A 33 -6.45 14.94 -11.04
CA PRO A 33 -7.33 16.04 -11.42
C PRO A 33 -7.05 17.28 -10.57
N GLN A 34 -7.11 18.47 -11.16
CA GLN A 34 -6.85 19.72 -10.45
C GLN A 34 -7.78 19.91 -9.25
N GLU A 35 -9.06 19.55 -9.40
CA GLU A 35 -10.04 19.56 -8.30
C GLU A 35 -9.60 18.71 -7.10
N THR A 36 -9.01 17.53 -7.34
CA THR A 36 -8.45 16.69 -6.28
C THR A 36 -7.27 17.35 -5.58
N LEU A 37 -6.41 18.05 -6.32
CA LEU A 37 -5.26 18.76 -5.75
C LEU A 37 -5.68 19.99 -4.93
N ASP A 38 -6.66 20.74 -5.43
CA ASP A 38 -7.21 21.92 -4.79
C ASP A 38 -7.92 21.57 -3.47
N ASN A 39 -8.56 20.39 -3.40
CA ASN A 39 -9.27 19.90 -2.21
C ASN A 39 -8.50 18.82 -1.39
N LYS A 40 -7.18 18.68 -1.59
CA LYS A 40 -6.39 17.57 -1.03
C LYS A 40 -6.51 17.36 0.50
N ASP A 41 -6.78 18.43 1.25
CA ASP A 41 -6.84 18.41 2.72
C ASP A 41 -8.24 18.00 3.25
N ASN A 42 -9.26 17.96 2.39
CA ASN A 42 -10.66 17.67 2.79
C ASN A 42 -11.34 16.64 1.89
N LEU A 43 -10.57 15.74 1.27
CA LEU A 43 -11.12 14.70 0.40
C LEU A 43 -12.06 13.78 1.19
N THR A 44 -13.23 13.49 0.63
CA THR A 44 -14.13 12.45 1.14
C THR A 44 -13.52 11.05 1.01
N MET A 45 -14.20 10.01 1.49
CA MET A 45 -13.71 8.63 1.35
C MET A 45 -13.69 8.21 -0.12
N SER A 46 -14.72 8.56 -0.89
CA SER A 46 -14.80 8.24 -2.32
C SER A 46 -13.75 9.00 -3.14
N GLU A 47 -13.52 10.28 -2.80
CA GLU A 47 -12.48 11.10 -3.43
C GLU A 47 -11.07 10.61 -3.09
N SER A 48 -10.81 10.29 -1.82
CA SER A 48 -9.55 9.69 -1.37
C SER A 48 -9.30 8.36 -2.08
N PHE A 49 -10.34 7.51 -2.19
CA PHE A 49 -10.26 6.25 -2.93
C PHE A 49 -9.94 6.48 -4.42
N ALA A 50 -10.57 7.46 -5.06
CA ALA A 50 -10.28 7.83 -6.44
C ALA A 50 -8.83 8.33 -6.61
N ALA A 51 -8.37 9.21 -5.71
CA ALA A 51 -7.01 9.75 -5.70
C ALA A 51 -5.94 8.66 -5.56
N THR A 52 -6.22 7.56 -4.84
CA THR A 52 -5.25 6.44 -4.76
C THR A 52 -4.89 5.85 -6.12
N LYS A 53 -5.82 5.92 -7.09
CA LYS A 53 -5.63 5.38 -8.45
C LYS A 53 -4.74 6.29 -9.33
N CYS A 54 -4.54 7.54 -8.92
CA CYS A 54 -3.72 8.53 -9.61
C CYS A 54 -2.21 8.36 -9.34
N PHE A 55 -1.83 7.65 -8.26
CA PHE A 55 -0.44 7.36 -7.96
C PHE A 55 0.14 6.26 -8.86
N LYS A 56 1.39 6.45 -9.31
CA LYS A 56 2.16 5.37 -9.92
C LYS A 56 2.60 4.36 -8.85
N ARG A 57 2.90 3.12 -9.27
CA ARG A 57 3.42 2.10 -8.35
C ARG A 57 4.82 2.50 -7.88
N SER A 58 5.08 2.31 -6.59
CA SER A 58 6.45 2.44 -6.06
C SER A 58 7.33 1.30 -6.57
N ALA A 59 8.59 1.60 -6.83
CA ALA A 59 9.62 0.65 -7.25
C ALA A 59 10.88 0.81 -6.40
N THR A 60 11.85 -0.08 -6.64
CA THR A 60 13.18 -0.02 -6.00
C THR A 60 14.24 0.17 -7.08
N SER A 61 15.16 1.11 -6.86
CA SER A 61 16.20 1.49 -7.82
C SER A 61 17.54 1.64 -7.11
N THR A 62 18.65 1.46 -7.84
CA THR A 62 19.98 1.84 -7.36
C THR A 62 20.28 3.33 -7.55
N LYS A 63 19.43 4.05 -8.28
CA LYS A 63 19.51 5.49 -8.47
C LYS A 63 18.62 6.21 -7.45
N PRO A 64 19.10 7.28 -6.80
CA PRO A 64 18.26 8.16 -6.01
C PRO A 64 17.33 8.94 -6.95
N LEU A 65 16.05 8.60 -6.95
CA LEU A 65 15.03 9.27 -7.75
C LEU A 65 13.86 9.68 -6.85
N LEU A 66 13.03 10.55 -7.40
CA LEU A 66 11.82 11.05 -6.78
C LEU A 66 10.96 9.93 -6.19
N HIS A 67 10.43 10.19 -5.00
CA HIS A 67 9.30 9.48 -4.44
C HIS A 67 8.12 10.44 -4.33
N TYR A 68 7.33 10.54 -5.39
CA TYR A 68 6.30 11.57 -5.57
C TYR A 68 5.32 11.65 -4.41
N GLY A 69 4.74 10.53 -3.98
CA GLY A 69 3.76 10.51 -2.88
C GLY A 69 4.32 10.87 -1.50
N LEU A 70 5.64 10.99 -1.35
CA LEU A 70 6.28 11.50 -0.13
C LEU A 70 6.80 12.93 -0.28
N GLY A 71 6.80 13.49 -1.50
CA GLY A 71 7.40 14.80 -1.78
C GLY A 71 8.92 14.83 -1.53
N LEU A 72 9.63 13.72 -1.76
CA LEU A 72 11.07 13.60 -1.51
C LEU A 72 11.85 13.25 -2.77
N ASP A 73 12.93 13.98 -3.07
CA ASP A 73 13.78 13.73 -4.26
C ASP A 73 14.58 12.41 -4.17
N ALA A 74 14.75 11.90 -2.96
CA ALA A 74 15.43 10.63 -2.68
C ALA A 74 14.97 10.10 -1.32
N TYR A 75 14.64 8.81 -1.27
CA TYR A 75 14.16 8.14 -0.06
C TYR A 75 14.65 6.69 0.03
N LEU A 76 15.07 6.28 1.23
CA LEU A 76 15.41 4.90 1.56
C LEU A 76 14.51 4.37 2.66
N ARG A 77 14.23 3.06 2.62
CA ARG A 77 13.59 2.35 3.73
C ARG A 77 14.70 1.73 4.58
N VAL A 78 14.84 2.20 5.83
CA VAL A 78 15.96 1.80 6.72
C VAL A 78 15.52 1.49 8.15
N THR A 79 14.22 1.43 8.41
CA THR A 79 13.65 1.40 9.77
C THR A 79 12.98 0.06 10.10
N SER A 80 13.12 -0.95 9.25
CA SER A 80 12.51 -2.27 9.46
C SER A 80 13.35 -3.44 8.91
N PRO A 81 14.65 -3.54 9.21
CA PRO A 81 15.55 -4.57 8.67
C PRO A 81 15.14 -6.01 9.05
N LEU A 82 14.44 -6.21 10.16
CA LEU A 82 13.99 -7.54 10.60
C LEU A 82 12.88 -8.15 9.72
N ARG A 83 12.14 -7.32 8.98
CA ARG A 83 10.94 -7.75 8.22
C ARG A 83 10.94 -7.31 6.77
N ARG A 84 11.90 -6.49 6.35
CA ARG A 84 12.06 -6.02 4.96
C ARG A 84 13.51 -6.20 4.54
N TYR A 85 13.72 -6.98 3.50
CA TYR A 85 15.06 -7.32 3.03
C TYR A 85 15.83 -6.10 2.50
N PHE A 86 15.16 -5.13 1.86
CA PHE A 86 15.82 -3.91 1.40
C PHE A 86 16.30 -3.01 2.54
N ASP A 87 15.61 -2.99 3.68
CA ASP A 87 16.10 -2.30 4.86
C ASP A 87 17.36 -2.98 5.42
N LEU A 88 17.39 -4.31 5.42
CA LEU A 88 18.58 -5.09 5.80
C LEU A 88 19.75 -4.81 4.85
N LEU A 89 19.51 -4.81 3.55
CA LEU A 89 20.53 -4.49 2.53
C LEU A 89 21.08 -3.08 2.73
N ALA A 90 20.23 -2.09 2.98
CA ALA A 90 20.65 -0.72 3.26
C ALA A 90 21.51 -0.65 4.54
N HIS A 91 21.12 -1.38 5.60
CA HIS A 91 21.93 -1.49 6.84
C HIS A 91 23.29 -2.11 6.59
N GLN A 92 23.38 -3.15 5.75
CA GLN A 92 24.64 -3.81 5.39
C GLN A 92 25.57 -2.88 4.61
N GLN A 93 25.05 -2.16 3.60
CA GLN A 93 25.84 -1.17 2.85
C GLN A 93 26.34 -0.05 3.76
N LEU A 94 25.46 0.52 4.59
CA LEU A 94 25.80 1.59 5.52
C LEU A 94 26.86 1.15 6.55
N SER A 95 26.67 -0.04 7.14
CA SER A 95 27.60 -0.58 8.14
C SER A 95 28.97 -0.91 7.55
N SER A 96 29.00 -1.50 6.35
CA SER A 96 30.27 -1.75 5.64
C SER A 96 31.03 -0.44 5.41
N PHE A 97 30.34 0.59 4.89
CA PHE A 97 30.94 1.88 4.64
C PHE A 97 31.52 2.52 5.92
N ILE A 98 30.73 2.59 7.00
CA ILE A 98 31.16 3.17 8.29
C ILE A 98 32.40 2.45 8.86
N LEU A 99 32.49 1.14 8.65
CA LEU A 99 33.61 0.32 9.13
C LEU A 99 34.81 0.28 8.16
N GLY A 100 34.78 1.02 7.05
CA GLY A 100 35.83 1.00 6.03
C GLY A 100 35.96 -0.34 5.31
N LYS A 101 34.88 -1.13 5.27
CA LYS A 101 34.82 -2.43 4.57
C LYS A 101 34.22 -2.24 3.17
N PRO A 102 34.51 -3.16 2.23
CA PRO A 102 33.91 -3.11 0.90
C PRO A 102 32.38 -3.11 0.95
N THR A 103 31.78 -2.20 0.19
CA THR A 103 30.34 -2.17 -0.12
C THR A 103 30.04 -3.04 -1.33
N LEU A 104 28.76 -3.27 -1.63
CA LEU A 104 28.38 -4.03 -2.82
C LEU A 104 28.33 -3.09 -4.01
N GLU A 105 28.86 -3.55 -5.14
CA GLU A 105 28.77 -2.80 -6.40
C GLU A 105 27.33 -2.73 -6.91
N LYS A 106 27.08 -1.74 -7.76
CA LYS A 106 25.76 -1.43 -8.34
C LYS A 106 25.10 -2.62 -9.00
N GLU A 107 25.87 -3.43 -9.74
CA GLU A 107 25.40 -4.61 -10.46
C GLU A 107 24.87 -5.66 -9.48
N ARG A 108 25.57 -5.87 -8.37
CA ARG A 108 25.18 -6.83 -7.34
C ARG A 108 23.94 -6.36 -6.58
N VAL A 109 23.87 -5.08 -6.22
CA VAL A 109 22.67 -4.50 -5.58
C VAL A 109 21.46 -4.61 -6.53
N LYS A 110 21.65 -4.33 -7.83
CA LYS A 110 20.60 -4.47 -8.85
C LYS A 110 20.12 -5.91 -9.02
N GLU A 111 21.02 -6.88 -9.02
CA GLU A 111 20.69 -8.31 -9.05
C GLU A 111 19.84 -8.70 -7.84
N ILE A 112 20.25 -8.28 -6.64
CA ILE A 112 19.51 -8.52 -5.40
C ILE A 112 18.10 -7.92 -5.45
N ILE A 113 17.96 -6.69 -5.96
CA ILE A 113 16.66 -6.06 -6.19
C ILE A 113 15.79 -6.91 -7.11
N GLY A 114 16.36 -7.42 -8.22
CA GLY A 114 15.67 -8.31 -9.15
C GLY A 114 15.14 -9.58 -8.50
N ILE A 115 16.01 -10.30 -7.78
CA ILE A 115 15.67 -11.54 -7.06
C ILE A 115 14.56 -11.27 -6.03
N THR A 116 14.71 -10.22 -5.23
CA THR A 116 13.76 -9.88 -4.17
C THR A 116 12.40 -9.50 -4.77
N ASN A 117 12.39 -8.66 -5.81
CA ASN A 117 11.15 -8.23 -6.46
C ASN A 117 10.40 -9.38 -7.14
N ALA A 118 11.10 -10.40 -7.64
CA ALA A 118 10.46 -11.56 -8.24
C ALA A 118 9.59 -12.35 -7.23
N ALA A 119 9.96 -12.38 -5.95
CA ALA A 119 9.21 -13.08 -4.90
C ALA A 119 8.06 -12.24 -4.30
N MET A 120 8.12 -10.91 -4.39
CA MET A 120 7.17 -10.01 -3.72
C MET A 120 5.69 -10.20 -4.11
N PRO A 121 5.31 -10.44 -5.38
CA PRO A 121 3.92 -10.65 -5.76
C PRO A 121 3.27 -11.84 -5.04
N ASP A 122 3.99 -12.95 -4.92
CA ASP A 122 3.44 -14.17 -4.31
C ASP A 122 3.37 -14.06 -2.80
N ILE A 123 4.36 -13.43 -2.15
CA ILE A 123 4.28 -13.05 -0.72
C ILE A 123 3.03 -12.20 -0.47
N GLY A 124 2.79 -11.20 -1.33
CA GLY A 124 1.63 -10.32 -1.23
C GLY A 124 0.30 -11.05 -1.42
N LYS A 125 0.21 -11.97 -2.39
CA LYS A 125 -0.98 -12.80 -2.62
C LYS A 125 -1.26 -13.71 -1.41
N THR A 126 -0.25 -14.42 -0.92
CA THR A 126 -0.40 -15.34 0.22
C THR A 126 -0.80 -14.58 1.48
N THR A 127 -0.21 -13.42 1.74
CA THR A 127 -0.59 -12.57 2.87
C THR A 127 -2.05 -12.13 2.79
N ARG A 128 -2.50 -11.67 1.60
CA ARG A 128 -3.91 -11.31 1.40
C ARG A 128 -4.84 -12.50 1.60
N ALA A 129 -4.53 -13.66 1.01
CA ALA A 129 -5.33 -14.87 1.17
C ALA A 129 -5.46 -15.30 2.63
N SER A 130 -4.38 -15.22 3.41
CA SER A 130 -4.43 -15.52 4.85
C SER A 130 -5.31 -14.52 5.61
N ASN A 131 -5.14 -13.22 5.35
CA ASN A 131 -5.97 -12.19 5.98
C ASN A 131 -7.46 -12.37 5.63
N ASP A 132 -7.79 -12.63 4.37
CA ASP A 132 -9.17 -12.80 3.92
C ASP A 132 -9.79 -14.07 4.50
N HIS A 133 -9.02 -15.15 4.68
CA HIS A 133 -9.46 -16.34 5.40
C HIS A 133 -9.88 -16.02 6.84
N TYR A 134 -9.05 -15.29 7.59
CA TYR A 134 -9.37 -14.96 8.98
C TYR A 134 -10.49 -13.93 9.11
N LYS A 135 -10.67 -13.03 8.12
CA LYS A 135 -11.87 -12.17 8.04
C LYS A 135 -13.14 -13.00 7.82
N CYS A 136 -13.10 -14.01 6.95
CA CYS A 136 -14.20 -14.94 6.75
C CYS A 136 -14.53 -15.68 8.06
N LEU A 137 -13.51 -16.22 8.76
CA LEU A 137 -13.70 -16.91 10.04
C LEU A 137 -14.33 -16.00 11.09
N TYR A 138 -13.84 -14.76 11.21
CA TYR A 138 -14.42 -13.76 12.10
C TYR A 138 -15.91 -13.55 11.81
N LEU A 139 -16.29 -13.37 10.54
CA LEU A 139 -17.70 -13.14 10.16
C LEU A 139 -18.58 -14.38 10.33
N ILE A 140 -18.04 -15.59 10.15
CA ILE A 140 -18.73 -16.85 10.47
C ILE A 140 -19.03 -16.95 11.97
N GLN A 141 -18.07 -16.56 12.81
CA GLN A 141 -18.20 -16.59 14.27
C GLN A 141 -19.13 -15.49 14.81
N ASN A 142 -19.41 -14.45 14.01
CA ASN A 142 -20.25 -13.32 14.37
C ASN A 142 -21.43 -13.17 13.38
N PRO A 143 -22.38 -14.12 13.36
CA PRO A 143 -23.45 -14.15 12.35
C PRO A 143 -24.44 -12.97 12.45
N SER A 144 -24.49 -12.30 13.61
CA SER A 144 -25.29 -11.07 13.82
C SER A 144 -24.52 -9.80 13.47
N TRP A 145 -23.31 -9.89 12.92
CA TRP A 145 -22.49 -8.73 12.58
C TRP A 145 -23.23 -7.82 11.59
N GLN A 146 -23.20 -6.53 11.90
CA GLN A 146 -23.61 -5.44 11.02
C GLN A 146 -22.57 -4.34 11.13
N GLY A 147 -22.25 -3.68 10.02
CA GLY A 147 -21.25 -2.62 10.01
C GLY A 147 -21.52 -1.59 8.92
N GLU A 148 -20.97 -0.40 9.09
CA GLU A 148 -21.10 0.69 8.12
C GLU A 148 -20.25 0.40 6.88
N GLY A 149 -20.90 0.36 5.72
CA GLY A 149 -20.23 0.44 4.42
C GLY A 149 -20.39 1.84 3.84
N VAL A 150 -19.31 2.40 3.29
CA VAL A 150 -19.29 3.69 2.59
C VAL A 150 -19.13 3.47 1.10
N VAL A 151 -19.98 4.08 0.28
CA VAL A 151 -19.90 3.98 -1.19
C VAL A 151 -18.68 4.77 -1.69
N VAL A 152 -17.70 4.10 -2.27
CA VAL A 152 -16.46 4.74 -2.77
C VAL A 152 -16.37 4.80 -4.29
N ASP A 153 -17.19 4.03 -5.00
CA ASP A 153 -17.26 4.05 -6.46
C ASP A 153 -18.60 3.45 -6.93
N THR A 154 -19.03 3.79 -8.14
CA THR A 154 -20.23 3.22 -8.77
C THR A 154 -19.90 2.81 -10.20
N ARG A 155 -20.38 1.64 -10.62
CA ARG A 155 -20.13 1.08 -11.96
C ARG A 155 -21.36 0.36 -12.48
N GLY A 156 -22.01 0.93 -13.49
CA GLY A 156 -23.27 0.38 -14.00
C GLY A 156 -24.32 0.33 -12.89
N ASP A 157 -24.90 -0.84 -12.63
CA ASP A 157 -25.91 -1.07 -11.59
C ASP A 157 -25.33 -1.51 -10.23
N LYS A 158 -24.01 -1.38 -10.03
CA LYS A 158 -23.30 -1.78 -8.80
C LYS A 158 -22.65 -0.60 -8.10
N ALA A 159 -22.74 -0.58 -6.78
CA ALA A 159 -21.98 0.29 -5.90
C ALA A 159 -20.86 -0.51 -5.23
N LEU A 160 -19.64 0.06 -5.20
CA LEU A 160 -18.49 -0.46 -4.48
C LEU A 160 -18.45 0.15 -3.09
N PHE A 161 -18.55 -0.69 -2.07
CA PHE A 161 -18.46 -0.30 -0.67
C PHE A 161 -17.05 -0.54 -0.14
N MET A 162 -16.55 0.41 0.63
CA MET A 162 -15.49 0.19 1.60
C MET A 162 -16.14 -0.06 2.96
N ILE A 163 -15.72 -1.12 3.65
CA ILE A 163 -16.21 -1.47 4.98
C ILE A 163 -15.02 -1.41 5.95
N PRO A 164 -14.78 -0.25 6.60
CA PRO A 164 -13.55 -0.01 7.34
C PRO A 164 -13.31 -0.98 8.50
N GLU A 165 -14.37 -1.34 9.23
CA GLU A 165 -14.28 -2.17 10.44
C GLU A 165 -13.64 -3.54 10.19
N VAL A 166 -13.95 -4.18 9.06
CA VAL A 166 -13.35 -5.48 8.67
C VAL A 166 -12.27 -5.35 7.60
N GLY A 167 -11.97 -4.12 7.16
CA GLY A 167 -11.01 -3.85 6.09
C GLY A 167 -11.32 -4.62 4.80
N MET A 168 -12.59 -4.61 4.39
CA MET A 168 -13.06 -5.29 3.17
C MET A 168 -13.68 -4.30 2.20
N MET A 169 -13.72 -4.69 0.93
CA MET A 169 -14.49 -4.00 -0.09
C MET A 169 -15.43 -5.00 -0.77
N THR A 170 -16.61 -4.55 -1.17
CA THR A 170 -17.60 -5.41 -1.81
C THR A 170 -18.43 -4.64 -2.83
N GLN A 171 -18.87 -5.32 -3.88
CA GLN A 171 -19.75 -4.74 -4.89
C GLN A 171 -21.16 -5.28 -4.70
N ILE A 172 -22.11 -4.37 -4.50
CA ILE A 172 -23.52 -4.72 -4.29
C ILE A 172 -24.33 -4.10 -5.42
N LYS A 173 -25.21 -4.89 -6.02
CA LYS A 173 -26.14 -4.45 -7.06
C LYS A 173 -27.34 -3.74 -6.43
N PHE A 174 -27.74 -2.61 -6.98
CA PHE A 174 -28.91 -1.86 -6.55
C PHE A 174 -29.90 -1.62 -7.70
N LYS A 175 -31.18 -1.46 -7.35
CA LYS A 175 -32.19 -0.93 -8.29
C LYS A 175 -32.04 0.59 -8.46
N THR A 176 -31.84 1.29 -7.35
CA THR A 176 -31.51 2.71 -7.29
C THR A 176 -30.15 2.83 -6.63
N LEU A 177 -29.15 3.32 -7.36
CA LEU A 177 -27.80 3.40 -6.84
C LEU A 177 -27.73 4.40 -5.67
N PRO A 178 -27.04 4.03 -4.57
CA PRO A 178 -26.69 5.00 -3.55
C PRO A 178 -25.68 6.02 -4.09
N GLU A 179 -25.66 7.20 -3.49
CA GLU A 179 -24.71 8.26 -3.84
C GLU A 179 -23.30 7.91 -3.34
N ARG A 180 -22.27 8.54 -3.91
CA ARG A 180 -20.91 8.43 -3.38
C ARG A 180 -20.87 9.01 -1.97
N ASP A 181 -20.05 8.41 -1.11
CA ASP A 181 -19.94 8.71 0.31
C ASP A 181 -21.21 8.42 1.14
N GLU A 182 -22.27 7.90 0.53
CA GLU A 182 -23.43 7.41 1.27
C GLU A 182 -23.01 6.24 2.17
N LYS A 183 -23.46 6.33 3.42
CA LYS A 183 -23.24 5.32 4.47
C LYS A 183 -24.45 4.40 4.52
N VAL A 184 -24.21 3.11 4.34
CA VAL A 184 -25.24 2.07 4.39
C VAL A 184 -24.85 1.05 5.43
N LEU A 185 -25.78 0.71 6.32
CA LEU A 185 -25.59 -0.39 7.25
C LEU A 185 -25.67 -1.71 6.47
N LEU A 186 -24.59 -2.49 6.53
CA LEU A 186 -24.46 -3.77 5.82
C LEU A 186 -24.46 -4.93 6.81
N LYS A 187 -24.99 -6.07 6.38
CA LYS A 187 -24.89 -7.36 7.07
C LYS A 187 -24.34 -8.45 6.15
N VAL A 188 -23.81 -9.50 6.75
CA VAL A 188 -23.33 -10.68 6.01
C VAL A 188 -24.52 -11.44 5.42
N SER A 189 -24.47 -11.75 4.12
CA SER A 189 -25.44 -12.62 3.46
C SER A 189 -24.95 -14.05 3.33
N SER A 190 -23.67 -14.24 3.01
CA SER A 190 -23.02 -15.56 2.95
C SER A 190 -21.51 -15.41 3.06
N VAL A 191 -20.86 -16.46 3.54
CA VAL A 191 -19.39 -16.59 3.58
C VAL A 191 -19.00 -17.89 2.91
N ASP A 192 -18.08 -17.82 1.95
CA ASP A 192 -17.37 -18.98 1.40
C ASP A 192 -15.93 -18.95 1.93
N LEU A 193 -15.63 -19.85 2.86
CA LEU A 193 -14.32 -19.91 3.50
C LEU A 193 -13.22 -20.44 2.57
N VAL A 194 -13.58 -21.30 1.62
CA VAL A 194 -12.63 -21.95 0.69
C VAL A 194 -12.16 -20.94 -0.34
N GLU A 195 -13.11 -20.21 -0.92
CA GLU A 195 -12.82 -19.15 -1.89
C GLU A 195 -12.41 -17.83 -1.21
N ARG A 196 -12.60 -17.71 0.11
CA ARG A 196 -12.38 -16.51 0.93
C ARG A 196 -13.23 -15.32 0.44
N LEU A 197 -14.49 -15.62 0.12
CA LEU A 197 -15.45 -14.65 -0.39
C LEU A 197 -16.52 -14.36 0.65
N VAL A 198 -16.86 -13.09 0.82
CA VAL A 198 -17.95 -12.65 1.68
C VAL A 198 -18.91 -11.81 0.85
N ASN A 199 -20.18 -12.22 0.84
CA ASN A 199 -21.25 -11.45 0.24
C ASN A 199 -21.95 -10.64 1.32
N PHE A 200 -22.05 -9.34 1.11
CA PHE A 200 -22.77 -8.43 1.99
C PHE A 200 -24.06 -7.94 1.31
N LYS A 201 -25.00 -7.49 2.12
CA LYS A 201 -26.24 -6.83 1.67
C LYS A 201 -26.65 -5.74 2.66
N PRO A 202 -27.46 -4.76 2.26
CA PRO A 202 -28.08 -3.83 3.20
C PRO A 202 -28.80 -4.57 4.34
N ALA A 203 -28.62 -4.05 5.56
CA ALA A 203 -29.18 -4.63 6.78
C ALA A 203 -30.70 -4.55 6.83
#